data_AF-A0A4R4TVN0-F1
#
_entry.id   AF-A0A4R4TVN0-F1
#
_cell.length_a   1.000
_cell.length_b   1.000
_cell.length_c   1.000
_cell.angle_alpha   90.00
_cell.angle_beta   90.00
_cell.angle_gamma   90.00
#
_symmetry.space_group_name_H-M   'P 1'
#
loop_
_entity.id
_entity.type
_entity.pdbx_description
1 polymer ?
#
loop_
_entity_poly.entity_id
_entity_poly.type
_entity_poly.pdbx_seq_one_letter_code
_entity_poly.pdbx_strand_id
1 'polypeptide(L)' 'MRGTSIFGVLVVIWLIIGAVAAGQRGYYGNDETNCAEAGTILVTIVAGPLNYLGANPKVDCKLPEPSR' A
#
# COMPACT_ATOMS: atom_id res chain seq x y z
N MET A 1 -22.71 18.74 7.71
CA MET A 1 -21.54 18.63 8.62
C MET A 1 -21.34 17.23 9.25
N ARG A 2 -22.32 16.31 9.27
CA ARG A 2 -22.13 14.96 9.84
C ARG A 2 -21.44 13.93 8.90
N GLY A 3 -21.61 14.06 7.58
CA GLY A 3 -21.02 13.11 6.61
C GLY A 3 -19.48 13.15 6.52
N THR A 4 -18.88 14.34 6.65
CA THR A 4 -17.43 14.53 6.58
C THR A 4 -16.68 13.84 7.73
N SER A 5 -17.30 13.78 8.92
CA SER A 5 -16.70 13.15 10.10
C SER A 5 -16.60 11.62 9.95
N ILE A 6 -17.59 10.97 9.36
CA ILE A 6 -17.60 9.51 9.19
C ILE A 6 -16.56 9.10 8.15
N PHE A 7 -16.51 9.82 7.02
CA PHE A 7 -15.49 9.58 5.99
C PHE A 7 -14.07 9.70 6.55
N GLY A 8 -13.80 10.71 7.37
CA GLY A 8 -12.50 10.86 8.04
C GLY A 8 -12.13 9.66 8.92
N VAL A 9 -13.07 9.15 9.72
CA VAL A 9 -12.84 7.95 10.55
C VAL A 9 -12.54 6.72 9.70
N LEU A 10 -13.27 6.51 8.59
CA LEU A 10 -13.01 5.41 7.67
C LEU A 10 -11.61 5.48 7.06
N VAL A 11 -11.17 6.67 6.65
CA VAL A 11 -9.81 6.89 6.11
C VAL A 11 -8.74 6.63 7.17
N VAL A 12 -8.96 7.04 8.42
CA VAL A 12 -8.00 6.75 9.51
C VAL A 12 -7.88 5.24 9.75
N ILE A 13 -9.01 4.53 9.85
CA ILE A 13 -9.01 3.06 10.00
C ILE A 13 -8.28 2.40 8.82
N TRP A 14 -8.55 2.87 7.59
CA TRP A 14 -7.89 2.40 6.39
C TRP A 14 -6.36 2.54 6.45
N LEU A 15 -5.86 3.72 6.84
CA LEU A 15 -4.43 3.98 6.96
C LEU A 15 -3.77 3.14 8.07
N ILE A 16 -4.49 2.89 9.17
CA ILE A 16 -4.00 2.01 10.25
C ILE A 16 -3.82 0.58 9.72
N ILE A 17 -4.80 0.05 8.99
CA ILE A 17 -4.70 -1.29 8.36
C ILE A 17 -3.50 -1.32 7.42
N GLY A 18 -3.29 -0.27 6.63
CA GLY A 18 -2.14 -0.14 5.73
C GLY A 18 -0.80 -0.14 6.46
N ALA A 19 -0.69 0.60 7.56
CA ALA A 19 0.50 0.64 8.39
C ALA A 19 0.82 -0.72 9.01
N VAL A 20 -0.21 -1.45 9.46
CA VAL A 20 -0.05 -2.83 9.94
C VAL A 20 0.42 -3.75 8.80
N ALA A 21 -0.13 -3.61 7.60
CA ALA A 21 0.25 -4.42 6.44
C ALA A 21 1.71 -4.19 6.00
N ALA A 22 2.19 -2.95 6.05
CA ALA A 22 3.61 -2.64 5.81
C ALA A 22 4.52 -3.28 6.89
N GLY A 23 4.09 -3.27 8.15
CA GLY A 23 4.78 -3.95 9.24
C GLY A 23 4.81 -5.48 9.08
N GLN A 24 3.69 -6.08 8.67
CA GLN A 24 3.62 -7.53 8.38
C GLN A 24 4.55 -7.96 7.25
N ARG A 25 4.86 -7.06 6.31
CA ARG A 25 5.86 -7.29 5.24
C ARG A 25 7.30 -7.06 5.69
N GLY A 26 7.52 -6.63 6.94
CA GLY A 26 8.85 -6.37 7.47
C GLY A 26 9.49 -5.06 6.99
N TYR A 27 8.72 -4.13 6.40
CA TYR A 27 9.28 -2.91 5.82
C TYR A 27 9.79 -1.87 6.84
N TYR A 28 9.61 -2.10 8.14
CA TYR A 28 10.11 -1.21 9.19
C TYR A 28 11.47 -1.65 9.78
N GLY A 29 12.05 -2.73 9.27
CA GLY A 29 13.24 -3.35 9.86
C GLY A 29 14.59 -2.92 9.27
N ASN A 30 14.62 -2.01 8.28
CA ASN A 30 15.87 -1.58 7.66
C ASN A 30 16.47 -0.37 8.37
N ASP A 31 17.79 -0.42 8.58
CA ASP A 31 18.55 0.65 9.23
C ASP A 31 18.90 1.81 8.27
N GLU A 32 18.88 1.57 6.95
CA GLU A 32 19.16 2.58 5.91
C GLU A 32 17.94 2.84 5.03
N THR A 33 17.14 3.86 5.39
CA THR A 33 15.98 4.26 4.58
C THR A 33 16.40 5.05 3.33
N ASN A 34 15.92 4.62 2.16
CA ASN A 34 16.07 5.38 0.90
C ASN A 34 14.71 5.76 0.29
N CYS A 35 14.71 6.59 -0.76
CA CYS A 35 13.48 7.09 -1.39
C CYS A 35 12.60 5.97 -1.98
N ALA A 36 13.20 4.90 -2.51
CA ALA A 36 12.46 3.78 -3.07
C ALA A 36 11.77 2.96 -1.98
N GLU A 37 12.45 2.75 -0.85
CA GLU A 37 11.88 2.09 0.31
C GLU A 37 10.76 2.91 0.95
N ALA A 38 11.00 4.20 1.21
CA ALA A 38 9.98 5.10 1.74
C ALA A 38 8.75 5.16 0.81
N GLY A 39 8.97 5.20 -0.50
CA GLY A 39 7.90 5.11 -1.49
C GLY A 39 7.14 3.79 -1.42
N THR A 40 7.85 2.67 -1.26
CA THR A 40 7.25 1.34 -1.14
C THR A 40 6.39 1.23 0.13
N ILE A 41 6.87 1.74 1.26
CA ILE A 41 6.10 1.80 2.51
C ILE A 41 4.84 2.64 2.32
N LEU A 42 4.96 3.85 1.78
CA LEU A 42 3.83 4.75 1.57
C LEU A 42 2.76 4.13 0.64
N VAL A 43 3.18 3.56 -0.49
CA VAL A 43 2.28 2.87 -1.42
C VAL A 43 1.61 1.69 -0.72
N THR A 44 2.34 0.95 0.11
CA THR A 44 1.78 -0.17 0.88
C THR A 44 0.76 0.29 1.92
N ILE A 45 0.97 1.44 2.56
CA ILE A 45 -0.02 1.98 3.51
C ILE A 45 -1.32 2.37 2.78
N VAL A 46 -1.22 3.01 1.62
CA VAL A 46 -2.40 3.50 0.89
C VAL A 46 -3.13 2.38 0.15
N ALA A 47 -2.40 1.53 -0.56
CA ALA A 47 -2.96 0.48 -1.43
C ALA A 47 -3.02 -0.90 -0.76
N GLY A 48 -2.24 -1.15 0.30
CA GLY A 48 -2.21 -2.41 1.02
C GLY A 48 -3.58 -2.90 1.48
N PRO A 49 -4.45 -2.04 2.07
CA PRO A 49 -5.78 -2.46 2.51
C PRO A 49 -6.67 -3.01 1.39
N LEU A 50 -6.46 -2.62 0.12
CA LEU A 50 -7.21 -3.16 -1.03
C LEU A 50 -7.02 -4.67 -1.20
N ASN A 51 -5.86 -5.22 -0.78
CA ASN A 51 -5.61 -6.67 -0.85
C ASN A 51 -6.56 -7.45 0.07
N TYR A 52 -6.94 -6.88 1.23
CA TYR A 52 -7.89 -7.51 2.15
C TYR A 52 -9.34 -7.44 1.63
N LEU A 53 -9.61 -6.56 0.66
CA LEU A 53 -10.88 -6.51 -0.06
C LEU A 53 -10.91 -7.45 -1.28
N GLY A 54 -9.84 -8.21 -1.54
CA GLY A 54 -9.75 -9.12 -2.68
C GLY A 54 -9.62 -8.38 -4.02
N ALA A 55 -9.17 -7.13 -4.02
CA ALA A 55 -8.91 -6.39 -5.25
C ALA A 55 -7.81 -7.11 -6.06
N ASN A 56 -8.12 -7.45 -7.31
CA ASN A 56 -7.18 -8.10 -8.25
C ASN A 56 -6.89 -7.17 -9.43
N PRO A 57 -5.97 -6.19 -9.27
CA PRO A 57 -5.64 -5.28 -10.35
C PRO A 57 -4.89 -6.02 -11.45
N LYS A 58 -5.50 -6.09 -12.64
CA LYS A 58 -4.85 -6.59 -13.85
C LYS A 58 -4.10 -5.43 -14.49
N VAL A 59 -2.79 -5.57 -14.63
CA VAL A 59 -1.96 -4.63 -15.39
C VAL A 59 -1.62 -5.27 -16.73
N ASP A 60 -1.83 -4.53 -17.81
CA ASP A 60 -1.45 -4.96 -19.15
C ASP A 60 0.03 -4.60 -19.34
N CYS A 61 0.92 -5.55 -19.04
CA CYS A 61 2.36 -5.36 -19.18
C CYS A 61 2.80 -5.95 -20.53
N LYS A 62 3.23 -5.07 -21.45
CA LYS A 62 3.92 -5.50 -22.67
C LYS A 62 5.35 -5.91 -22.31
N LEU A 63 5.54 -7.20 -22.04
CA LEU A 63 6.87 -7.75 -21.75
C LEU A 63 7.73 -7.70 -23.02
N PRO A 64 9.00 -7.26 -22.94
CA PRO A 64 9.92 -7.38 -24.06
C PRO A 64 10.15 -8.86 -24.39
N GLU A 65 10.33 -9.18 -25.68
CA GLU A 65 10.71 -10.54 -26.08
C GLU A 65 12.04 -10.92 -25.40
N PRO A 66 12.15 -12.12 -24.81
CA PRO A 66 13.39 -12.56 -24.19
C PRO A 66 14.50 -12.63 -25.23
N SER A 67 15.65 -12.03 -24.93
CA SER A 67 16.85 -12.15 -25.77
C SER A 67 17.36 -13.59 -25.74
N ARG A 68 17.71 -14.10 -26.93
CA ARG A 68 18.30 -15.42 -27.15
C ARG A 68 19.67 -15.56 -26.49
#